data_AF-B1YYM3-F1
#
_entry.id   AF-B1YYM3-F1
#
_cell.length_a   1.000
_cell.length_b   1.000
_cell.length_c   1.000
_cell.angle_alpha   90.00
_cell.angle_beta   90.00
_cell.angle_gamma   90.00
#
_symmetry.space_group_name_H-M   'P 1'
#
loop_
_entity.id
_entity.type
_entity.pdbx_description
1 polymer ?
#
loop_
_entity_poly.entity_id
_entity_poly.type
_entity_poly.pdbx_seq_one_letter_code
_entity_poly.pdbx_strand_id
1 'polypeptide(L)'
;MQYAYRGEDNARAGKPGRTPAQVKAAGGFTPWLAKTVDEARSNLVTLVANGTLAQQAQSWCMYKNKENGWFFSTGTDVQTAYDHYDFFYRLAIDGLNKVDWSVMKANVKGMSLYLNGTSVDDSTLIAVVWSVRPTELLIMTPVATPAIDVKDGDRWIPLSEY
;
A
#
# COMPACT_ATOMS: atom_id res chain seq x y z
N MET A 1 10.22 14.41 -3.47
CA MET A 1 9.96 12.97 -3.48
C MET A 1 9.03 12.65 -2.32
N GLN A 2 7.88 12.05 -2.57
CA GLN A 2 6.90 11.69 -1.53
C GLN A 2 7.02 10.20 -1.22
N TYR A 3 7.00 9.83 0.07
CA TYR A 3 7.15 8.44 0.50
C TYR A 3 6.00 7.98 1.38
N ALA A 4 5.68 6.69 1.27
CA ALA A 4 4.92 5.95 2.27
C ALA A 4 5.86 4.96 2.98
N TYR A 5 5.55 4.61 4.22
CA TYR A 5 6.45 3.84 5.08
C TYR A 5 5.80 2.50 5.47
N ARG A 6 6.61 1.46 5.58
CA ARG A 6 6.15 0.12 5.96
C ARG A 6 7.23 -0.58 6.77
N GLY A 7 6.87 -1.18 7.90
CA GLY A 7 7.76 -2.13 8.56
C GLY A 7 7.38 -3.58 8.27
N GLU A 8 8.37 -4.47 8.34
CA GLU A 8 8.20 -5.92 8.31
C GLU A 8 9.05 -6.54 9.42
N ASP A 9 8.49 -7.53 10.13
CA ASP A 9 9.25 -8.37 11.04
C ASP A 9 10.15 -9.34 10.24
N ASN A 10 11.25 -9.79 10.84
CA ASN A 10 11.92 -10.99 10.40
C ASN A 10 11.07 -12.19 10.83
N ALA A 11 10.89 -13.16 9.94
CA ALA A 11 10.13 -14.36 10.26
C ALA A 11 10.82 -15.15 11.39
N ARG A 12 10.37 -14.94 12.64
CA ARG A 12 10.86 -15.62 13.85
C ARG A 12 9.68 -16.07 14.70
N ALA A 13 9.80 -17.26 15.29
CA ALA A 13 8.81 -17.83 16.21
C ALA A 13 7.35 -17.88 15.66
N GLY A 14 7.18 -18.14 14.36
CA GLY A 14 5.86 -18.27 13.74
C GLY A 14 5.16 -16.95 13.39
N LYS A 15 5.81 -15.79 13.60
CA LYS A 15 5.31 -14.52 13.06
C LYS A 15 5.60 -14.43 11.55
N PRO A 16 4.60 -14.17 10.70
CA PRO A 16 4.84 -13.92 9.29
C PRO A 16 5.66 -12.62 9.14
N GLY A 17 6.65 -12.65 8.25
CA GLY A 17 7.56 -11.53 8.02
C GLY A 17 8.46 -11.81 6.82
N ARG A 18 9.04 -10.76 6.24
CA ARG A 18 9.93 -10.87 5.08
C ARG A 18 11.17 -10.02 5.29
N THR A 19 12.32 -10.69 5.20
CA THR A 19 13.62 -10.03 5.06
C THR A 19 13.68 -9.21 3.78
N PRO A 20 14.57 -8.19 3.68
CA PRO A 20 14.72 -7.40 2.47
C PRO A 20 15.05 -8.26 1.24
N ALA A 21 15.88 -9.30 1.40
CA ALA A 21 16.18 -10.26 0.33
C ALA A 21 14.93 -11.00 -0.17
N GLN A 22 14.00 -11.37 0.73
CA GLN A 22 12.73 -11.99 0.34
C GLN A 22 11.78 -11.00 -0.35
N VAL A 23 11.71 -9.75 0.12
CA VAL A 23 10.91 -8.70 -0.55
C VAL A 23 11.47 -8.44 -1.95
N LYS A 24 12.80 -8.32 -2.09
CA LYS A 24 13.50 -8.17 -3.36
C LYS A 24 13.22 -9.33 -4.30
N ALA A 25 13.34 -10.58 -3.82
CA ALA A 25 13.07 -11.78 -4.61
C ALA A 25 11.61 -11.90 -5.05
N ALA A 26 10.67 -11.37 -4.26
CA ALA A 26 9.25 -11.28 -4.62
C ALA A 26 8.94 -10.14 -5.61
N GLY A 27 9.94 -9.32 -5.97
CA GLY A 27 9.78 -8.17 -6.86
C GLY A 27 9.24 -6.92 -6.18
N GLY A 28 9.12 -6.89 -4.84
CA GLY A 28 8.63 -5.75 -4.07
C GLY A 28 7.42 -6.08 -3.19
N PHE A 29 6.53 -5.09 -3.01
CA PHE A 29 5.30 -5.22 -2.23
C PHE A 29 4.08 -5.31 -3.14
N THR A 30 3.29 -6.36 -2.94
CA THR A 30 2.14 -6.67 -3.79
C THR A 30 0.96 -7.05 -2.90
N PRO A 31 -0.24 -6.48 -3.12
CA PRO A 31 -1.46 -6.99 -2.50
C PRO A 31 -1.73 -8.44 -2.90
N TRP A 32 -2.40 -9.20 -2.03
CA TRP A 32 -2.64 -10.62 -2.29
C TRP A 32 -3.56 -10.85 -3.50
N LEU A 33 -4.59 -10.00 -3.64
CA LEU A 33 -5.60 -10.11 -4.70
C LEU A 33 -5.28 -9.27 -5.95
N ALA A 34 -4.15 -8.56 -5.99
CA ALA A 34 -3.76 -7.72 -7.12
C ALA A 34 -2.25 -7.81 -7.39
N LYS A 35 -1.85 -8.75 -8.25
CA LYS A 35 -0.47 -8.95 -8.70
C LYS A 35 -0.08 -8.03 -9.85
N THR A 36 -1.07 -7.47 -10.55
CA THR A 36 -0.86 -6.50 -11.62
C THR A 36 -1.64 -5.21 -11.37
N VAL A 37 -1.29 -4.15 -12.11
CA VAL A 37 -2.04 -2.88 -12.07
C VAL A 37 -3.46 -3.07 -12.60
N ASP A 38 -3.66 -3.87 -13.64
CA ASP A 38 -4.98 -4.11 -14.23
C ASP A 38 -5.91 -4.87 -13.27
N GLU A 39 -5.38 -5.84 -12.54
CA GLU A 39 -6.11 -6.51 -11.46
C GLU A 39 -6.50 -5.50 -10.36
N ALA A 40 -5.58 -4.61 -9.95
CA ALA A 40 -5.88 -3.58 -8.95
C ALA A 40 -7.01 -2.64 -9.41
N ARG A 41 -7.00 -2.21 -10.68
CA ARG A 41 -8.07 -1.39 -11.28
C ARG A 41 -9.41 -2.12 -11.26
N SER A 42 -9.44 -3.35 -11.76
CA SER A 42 -10.64 -4.20 -11.76
C SER A 42 -11.20 -4.43 -10.36
N ASN A 43 -10.32 -4.66 -9.39
CA ASN A 43 -10.66 -4.84 -7.99
C ASN A 43 -11.26 -3.56 -7.38
N LEU A 44 -10.68 -2.39 -7.64
CA LEU A 44 -11.24 -1.11 -7.19
C LEU A 44 -12.65 -0.91 -7.74
N VAL A 45 -12.85 -1.14 -9.05
CA VAL A 45 -14.18 -1.05 -9.68
C VAL A 45 -15.16 -2.00 -8.99
N THR A 46 -14.75 -3.25 -8.75
CA THR A 46 -15.58 -4.27 -8.08
C THR A 46 -15.97 -3.86 -6.66
N LEU A 47 -15.00 -3.38 -5.85
CA LEU A 47 -15.24 -2.95 -4.48
C LEU A 47 -16.14 -1.72 -4.39
N VAL A 48 -16.02 -0.79 -5.33
CA VAL A 48 -16.86 0.41 -5.41
C VAL A 48 -18.27 0.04 -5.86
N ALA A 49 -18.42 -0.77 -6.90
CA ALA A 49 -19.72 -1.22 -7.41
C ALA A 49 -20.50 -2.04 -6.37
N ASN A 50 -19.81 -2.87 -5.59
CA ASN A 50 -20.41 -3.65 -4.52
C ASN A 50 -20.66 -2.84 -3.23
N GLY A 51 -20.15 -1.60 -3.14
CA GLY A 51 -20.26 -0.77 -1.93
C GLY A 51 -19.45 -1.28 -0.73
N THR A 52 -18.45 -2.15 -0.95
CA THR A 52 -17.71 -2.83 0.12
C THR A 52 -16.33 -2.24 0.40
N LEU A 53 -15.87 -1.25 -0.38
CA LEU A 53 -14.53 -0.67 -0.24
C LEU A 53 -14.22 -0.20 1.19
N ALA A 54 -15.12 0.56 1.82
CA ALA A 54 -14.90 1.08 3.18
C ALA A 54 -14.85 -0.05 4.23
N GLN A 55 -15.67 -1.09 4.07
CA GLN A 55 -15.67 -2.26 4.94
C GLN A 55 -14.35 -3.03 4.83
N GLN A 56 -13.84 -3.21 3.61
CA GLN A 56 -12.55 -3.86 3.40
C GLN A 56 -11.42 -3.01 3.99
N ALA A 57 -11.41 -1.70 3.76
CA ALA A 57 -10.41 -0.80 4.32
C ALA A 57 -10.41 -0.82 5.86
N GLN A 58 -11.60 -0.76 6.48
CA GLN A 58 -11.75 -0.91 7.93
C GLN A 58 -11.17 -2.24 8.41
N SER A 59 -11.51 -3.35 7.75
CA SER A 59 -11.01 -4.69 8.10
C SER A 59 -9.48 -4.70 8.15
N TRP A 60 -8.87 -4.06 7.17
CA TRP A 60 -7.41 -4.03 7.02
C TRP A 60 -6.68 -3.17 8.04
N CYS A 61 -7.28 -2.02 8.38
CA CYS A 61 -6.73 -1.12 9.37
C CYS A 61 -6.90 -1.65 10.80
N MET A 62 -7.95 -2.44 11.06
CA MET A 62 -8.36 -2.82 12.42
C MET A 62 -7.98 -4.25 12.81
N TYR A 63 -7.84 -5.17 11.86
CA TYR A 63 -7.60 -6.58 12.16
C TYR A 63 -6.17 -7.04 11.83
N LYS A 64 -5.72 -8.07 12.56
CA LYS A 64 -4.36 -8.62 12.46
C LYS A 64 -4.18 -9.61 11.31
N ASN A 65 -5.23 -10.34 10.92
CA ASN A 65 -5.14 -11.25 9.79
C ASN A 65 -5.38 -10.47 8.48
N LYS A 66 -4.30 -10.34 7.71
CA LYS A 66 -4.22 -9.61 6.45
C LYS A 66 -3.98 -10.58 5.28
N GLU A 67 -4.43 -11.82 5.39
CA GLU A 67 -4.47 -12.76 4.27
C GLU A 67 -5.59 -12.35 3.29
N ASN A 68 -5.39 -12.55 1.98
CA ASN A 68 -6.37 -12.22 0.93
C ASN A 68 -6.75 -10.72 0.82
N GLY A 69 -5.79 -9.82 1.04
CA GLY A 69 -6.00 -8.38 0.91
C GLY A 69 -6.14 -7.83 -0.49
N TRP A 70 -7.01 -6.83 -0.60
CA TRP A 70 -7.16 -5.94 -1.76
C TRP A 70 -6.10 -4.83 -1.83
N PHE A 71 -5.43 -4.58 -0.70
CA PHE A 71 -4.38 -3.57 -0.53
C PHE A 71 -3.32 -4.12 0.43
N PHE A 72 -2.18 -3.46 0.52
CA PHE A 72 -1.30 -3.55 1.68
C PHE A 72 -1.25 -2.19 2.38
N SER A 73 -1.01 -2.22 3.69
CA SER A 73 -1.01 -1.01 4.52
C SER A 73 0.38 -0.40 4.61
N THR A 74 0.41 0.93 4.58
CA THR A 74 1.58 1.77 4.79
C THR A 74 1.20 2.97 5.66
N GLY A 75 2.16 3.56 6.36
CA GLY A 75 1.99 4.86 7.02
C GLY A 75 2.38 6.01 6.09
N THR A 76 1.68 7.14 6.17
CA THR A 76 2.10 8.40 5.53
C THR A 76 3.30 9.04 6.22
N ASP A 77 3.66 8.54 7.40
CA ASP A 77 4.77 8.98 8.23
C ASP A 77 5.42 7.78 8.93
N VAL A 78 6.62 8.02 9.47
CA VAL A 78 7.42 6.99 10.14
C VAL A 78 6.73 6.45 11.39
N GLN A 79 6.06 7.33 12.15
CA GLN A 79 5.41 6.98 13.41
C GLN A 79 4.26 6.00 13.19
N THR A 80 3.44 6.22 12.16
CA THR A 80 2.31 5.36 11.80
C THR A 80 2.77 3.99 11.29
N ALA A 81 3.92 3.93 10.63
CA ALA A 81 4.48 2.68 10.11
C ALA A 81 5.23 1.83 11.16
N TYR A 82 5.32 2.32 12.41
CA TYR A 82 5.98 1.69 13.55
C TYR A 82 7.43 1.27 13.26
N ASP A 83 8.38 2.20 13.27
CA ASP A 83 9.81 1.94 12.93
C ASP A 83 10.58 0.96 13.85
N HIS A 84 9.89 0.31 14.79
CA HIS A 84 10.44 -0.73 15.67
C HIS A 84 10.40 -2.14 15.06
N TYR A 85 9.95 -2.29 13.82
CA TYR A 85 10.07 -3.54 13.06
C TYR A 85 11.53 -3.88 12.75
N ASP A 86 11.84 -5.17 12.57
CA ASP A 86 13.19 -5.62 12.22
C ASP A 86 13.70 -4.99 10.91
N PHE A 87 12.79 -4.72 9.97
CA PHE A 87 13.09 -4.03 8.71
C PHE A 87 12.09 -2.91 8.48
N PHE A 88 12.60 -1.76 8.04
CA PHE A 88 11.79 -0.57 7.80
C PHE A 88 12.01 -0.05 6.38
N TYR A 89 10.93 0.13 5.64
CA TYR A 89 10.95 0.48 4.23
C TYR A 89 10.29 1.83 4.00
N ARG A 90 10.73 2.53 2.96
CA ARG A 90 9.99 3.63 2.35
C ARG A 90 9.74 3.30 0.87
N LEU A 91 8.54 3.61 0.42
CA LEU A 91 8.06 3.34 -0.93
C LEU A 91 7.84 4.70 -1.61
N ALA A 92 8.41 4.90 -2.78
CA ALA A 92 8.19 6.10 -3.58
C ALA A 92 6.72 6.13 -4.04
N ILE A 93 6.03 7.24 -3.75
CA ILE A 93 4.63 7.47 -4.11
C ILE A 93 4.48 8.80 -4.87
N ASP A 94 5.50 9.17 -5.65
CA ASP A 94 5.50 10.41 -6.41
C ASP A 94 4.32 10.50 -7.38
N GLY A 95 3.73 11.69 -7.46
CA GLY A 95 2.58 11.96 -8.30
C GLY A 95 1.25 11.43 -7.74
N LEU A 96 1.25 10.70 -6.62
CA LEU A 96 0.03 10.22 -5.99
C LEU A 96 -0.75 11.40 -5.38
N ASN A 97 -1.88 11.76 -6.00
CA ASN A 97 -2.70 12.89 -5.61
C ASN A 97 -4.10 12.43 -5.21
N LYS A 98 -4.70 13.14 -4.24
CA LYS A 98 -6.11 12.92 -3.91
C LYS A 98 -6.97 13.32 -5.11
N VAL A 99 -7.89 12.44 -5.50
CA VAL A 99 -8.85 12.70 -6.57
C VAL A 99 -10.27 12.61 -6.06
N ASP A 100 -11.18 13.28 -6.77
CA ASP A 100 -12.61 13.17 -6.49
C ASP A 100 -13.17 11.84 -7.02
N TRP A 101 -14.12 11.24 -6.29
CA TRP A 101 -14.73 9.96 -6.67
C TRP A 101 -15.55 10.01 -7.97
N SER A 102 -15.87 11.23 -8.46
CA SER A 102 -16.52 11.44 -9.76
C SER A 102 -15.74 10.84 -10.93
N VAL A 103 -14.41 10.63 -10.83
CA VAL A 103 -13.64 9.91 -11.86
C VAL A 103 -14.12 8.46 -12.06
N MET A 104 -14.78 7.88 -11.06
CA MET A 104 -15.45 6.57 -11.12
C MET A 104 -16.98 6.66 -11.17
N LYS A 105 -17.54 7.87 -11.32
CA LYS A 105 -19.00 8.14 -11.23
C LYS A 105 -19.62 7.59 -9.94
N ALA A 106 -18.86 7.61 -8.84
CA ALA A 106 -19.26 7.07 -7.55
C ALA A 106 -19.11 8.12 -6.44
N ASN A 107 -19.62 7.81 -5.24
CA ASN A 107 -19.32 8.56 -4.03
C ASN A 107 -19.15 7.58 -2.87
N VAL A 108 -17.89 7.30 -2.50
CA VAL A 108 -17.58 6.35 -1.43
C VAL A 108 -17.39 7.08 -0.11
N LYS A 109 -18.45 7.14 0.69
CA LYS A 109 -18.44 7.86 1.97
C LYS A 109 -17.34 7.35 2.88
N GLY A 110 -16.60 8.28 3.48
CA GLY A 110 -15.55 7.97 4.45
C GLY A 110 -14.26 7.43 3.83
N MET A 111 -14.15 7.38 2.50
CA MET A 111 -12.94 6.99 1.78
C MET A 111 -12.42 8.17 0.95
N SER A 112 -11.10 8.30 0.85
CA SER A 112 -10.44 9.17 -0.13
C SER A 112 -9.69 8.31 -1.13
N LEU A 113 -9.83 8.61 -2.42
CA LEU A 113 -9.10 7.96 -3.51
C LEU A 113 -7.85 8.78 -3.85
N TYR A 114 -6.76 8.08 -4.09
CA TYR A 114 -5.50 8.66 -4.54
C TYR A 114 -4.99 7.93 -5.77
N LEU A 115 -4.61 8.71 -6.78
CA LEU A 115 -4.17 8.24 -8.09
C LEU A 115 -2.91 9.00 -8.51
N ASN A 116 -1.99 8.32 -9.22
CA ASN A 116 -0.86 8.99 -9.85
C ASN A 116 -1.10 9.36 -11.33
N GLY A 117 -2.23 8.94 -11.90
CA GLY A 117 -2.77 9.42 -13.17
C GLY A 117 -3.96 10.36 -12.98
N THR A 118 -4.65 10.68 -14.07
CA THR A 118 -5.86 11.53 -14.05
C THR A 118 -7.15 10.72 -13.90
N SER A 119 -7.08 9.41 -14.07
CA SER A 119 -8.18 8.45 -14.05
C SER A 119 -7.70 7.11 -13.47
N VAL A 120 -8.61 6.15 -13.25
CA VAL A 120 -8.22 4.81 -12.81
C VAL A 120 -7.45 4.06 -13.92
N ASP A 121 -7.79 4.30 -15.19
CA ASP A 121 -7.28 3.56 -16.35
C ASP A 121 -5.84 3.93 -16.72
N ASP A 122 -5.40 5.16 -16.45
CA ASP A 122 -4.03 5.63 -16.70
C ASP A 122 -3.14 5.59 -15.45
N SER A 123 -3.71 5.32 -14.27
CA SER A 123 -2.95 5.25 -13.01
C SER A 123 -2.18 3.94 -12.86
N THR A 124 -0.90 4.03 -12.53
CA THR A 124 -0.02 2.89 -12.23
C THR A 124 0.15 2.67 -10.72
N LEU A 125 -0.20 3.66 -9.91
CA LEU A 125 -0.26 3.61 -8.46
C LEU A 125 -1.66 4.04 -8.01
N ILE A 126 -2.35 3.15 -7.32
CA ILE A 126 -3.70 3.37 -6.79
C ILE A 126 -3.64 3.14 -5.29
N ALA A 127 -4.15 4.11 -4.53
CA ALA A 127 -4.25 3.98 -3.09
C ALA A 127 -5.55 4.60 -2.57
N VAL A 128 -5.95 4.18 -1.38
CA VAL A 128 -7.09 4.76 -0.68
C VAL A 128 -6.73 5.05 0.76
N VAL A 129 -7.42 6.02 1.35
CA VAL A 129 -7.34 6.32 2.78
C VAL A 129 -8.74 6.22 3.37
N TRP A 130 -8.86 5.49 4.46
CA TRP A 130 -10.07 5.47 5.27
C TRP A 130 -10.05 6.65 6.25
N SER A 131 -11.09 7.48 6.24
CA SER A 131 -11.15 8.72 7.02
C SER A 131 -10.96 8.55 8.53
N VAL A 132 -11.22 7.37 9.09
CA VAL A 132 -11.00 7.06 10.51
C VAL A 132 -9.51 6.83 10.83
N ARG A 133 -8.70 6.44 9.83
CA ARG A 133 -7.25 6.21 9.93
C ARG A 133 -6.53 7.03 8.84
N PRO A 134 -6.52 8.37 8.95
CA PRO A 134 -6.11 9.25 7.85
C PRO A 134 -4.61 9.18 7.51
N THR A 135 -3.78 8.65 8.42
CA THR A 135 -2.34 8.45 8.21
C THR A 135 -1.99 7.05 7.70
N GLU A 136 -2.99 6.17 7.53
CA GLU A 136 -2.79 4.83 6.99
C GLU A 136 -3.18 4.81 5.50
N LEU A 137 -2.17 4.75 4.65
CA LEU A 137 -2.33 4.69 3.20
C LEU A 137 -2.41 3.22 2.76
N LEU A 138 -3.54 2.85 2.17
CA LEU A 138 -3.80 1.50 1.67
C LEU A 138 -3.50 1.45 0.18
N ILE A 139 -2.36 0.86 -0.18
CA ILE A 139 -1.91 0.76 -1.59
C ILE A 139 -2.52 -0.48 -2.22
N MET A 140 -3.20 -0.30 -3.35
CA MET A 140 -3.95 -1.35 -4.08
C MET A 140 -3.20 -1.94 -5.26
N THR A 141 -2.13 -1.30 -5.73
CA THR A 141 -1.29 -1.78 -6.83
C THR A 141 0.02 -2.38 -6.32
N PRO A 142 0.69 -3.25 -7.09
CA PRO A 142 2.06 -3.64 -6.81
C PRO A 142 3.00 -2.43 -6.80
N VAL A 143 3.98 -2.44 -5.89
CA VAL A 143 5.11 -1.50 -5.88
C VAL A 143 6.40 -2.29 -6.03
N ALA A 144 7.08 -2.03 -7.14
CA ALA A 144 8.25 -2.81 -7.55
C ALA A 144 9.52 -2.42 -6.77
N THR A 145 10.47 -3.37 -6.67
CA THR A 145 11.78 -3.19 -6.01
C THR A 145 12.49 -1.85 -6.29
N PRO A 146 12.55 -1.31 -7.54
CA PRO A 146 13.23 -0.04 -7.80
C PRO A 146 12.60 1.19 -7.13
N ALA A 147 11.35 1.10 -6.69
CA ALA A 147 10.64 2.18 -6.00
C ALA A 147 10.72 2.06 -4.47
N ILE A 148 11.53 1.14 -3.94
CA ILE A 148 11.59 0.81 -2.52
C ILE A 148 13.01 1.02 -2.01
N ASP A 149 13.12 1.74 -0.89
CA ASP A 149 14.34 1.76 -0.08
C ASP A 149 14.09 1.06 1.25
N VAL A 150 15.14 0.49 1.82
CA VAL A 150 15.17 -0.09 3.17
C VAL A 150 16.10 0.73 4.05
N LYS A 151 15.72 0.90 5.32
CA LYS A 151 16.51 1.61 6.33
C LYS A 151 17.59 0.67 6.85
N ASP A 152 18.84 1.12 6.79
CA ASP A 152 20.00 0.47 7.37
C ASP A 152 20.79 1.50 8.20
N GLY A 153 20.75 1.35 9.52
CA GLY A 153 21.16 2.38 10.46
C GLY A 153 20.42 3.71 10.20
N ASP A 154 21.19 4.77 9.93
CA ASP A 154 20.67 6.11 9.64
C ASP A 154 20.49 6.39 8.13
N ARG A 155 20.71 5.38 7.28
CA ARG A 155 20.67 5.54 5.82
C ARG A 155 19.50 4.80 5.21
N TRP A 156 19.05 5.32 4.07
CA TRP A 156 18.12 4.64 3.18
C TRP A 156 18.91 4.07 2.01
N ILE A 157 18.84 2.76 1.82
CA ILE A 157 19.51 2.03 0.76
C ILE A 157 18.46 1.53 -0.22
N PRO A 158 18.63 1.73 -1.55
CA PRO A 158 17.74 1.14 -2.53
C PRO A 158 17.63 -0.37 -2.33
N LEU A 159 16.42 -0.91 -2.28
CA LEU A 159 16.20 -2.35 -2.08
C LEU A 159 16.84 -3.20 -3.20
N SER A 160 17.04 -2.60 -4.38
CA SER A 160 17.78 -3.23 -5.48
C SER A 160 19.26 -3.48 -5.17
N GLU A 161 19.86 -2.70 -4.27
CA GLU A 161 21.28 -2.76 -3.86
C GLU A 161 21.50 -3.55 -2.56
N TYR A 162 20.44 -3.74 -1.76
CA TYR A 162 20.44 -4.58 -0.55
C TYR A 162 20.49 -6.08 -0.89
#